data_AF-A0A1Q8DR57-F1
#
_entry.id   AF-A0A1Q8DR57-F1
#
_cell.length_a   1.000
_cell.length_b   1.000
_cell.length_c   1.000
_cell.angle_alpha   90.00
_cell.angle_beta   90.00
_cell.angle_gamma   90.00
#
_symmetry.space_group_name_H-M   'P 1'
#
loop_
_entity.id
_entity.type
_entity.pdbx_description
1 polymer ?
#
loop_
_entity_poly.entity_id
_entity_poly.type
_entity_poly.pdbx_seq_one_letter_code
_entity_poly.pdbx_strand_id
1 'polypeptide(L)'
;MSILIGIGIVTTVTTFYLGRKGWHALHKAVGITPGVLIYQDDYAPLSLVTLSWEQLNLNKKHLKSLSDQQLRQLKRIDNKVSSYQAYQAALQAQHKTPAITEAQFVLNKMLQTRLPDMLASHHHFISFNTNDNGARHEKKLEADALLQKMLDNIEQRLDELLAQIEGQHLQDLRVMDRYIDSHDQ
;
A
#
# COMPACT_ATOMS: atom_id res chain seq x y z
N MET A 1 -41.87 40.61 -9.93
CA MET A 1 -41.46 39.47 -10.76
C MET A 1 -40.68 38.50 -9.86
N SER A 2 -41.30 37.37 -9.52
CA SER A 2 -40.70 36.20 -8.84
C SER A 2 -39.56 35.62 -9.72
N ILE A 3 -38.60 34.81 -9.21
CA ILE A 3 -38.76 33.42 -8.78
C ILE A 3 -37.86 33.09 -7.55
N LEU A 4 -38.51 32.42 -6.60
CA LEU A 4 -38.00 31.63 -5.48
C LEU A 4 -37.77 30.18 -5.95
N ILE A 5 -36.60 29.59 -5.69
CA ILE A 5 -36.37 28.15 -5.43
C ILE A 5 -35.08 28.10 -4.58
N GLY A 6 -35.07 27.84 -3.27
CA GLY A 6 -35.34 26.54 -2.61
C GLY A 6 -34.10 25.63 -2.77
N ILE A 7 -33.39 25.09 -1.79
CA ILE A 7 -33.74 24.54 -0.49
C ILE A 7 -32.44 24.51 0.35
N GLY A 8 -32.51 24.94 1.60
CA GLY A 8 -31.43 24.76 2.57
C GLY A 8 -31.36 23.31 3.04
N ILE A 9 -30.21 22.66 2.86
CA ILE A 9 -29.91 21.41 3.55
C ILE A 9 -28.91 21.76 4.65
N VAL A 10 -29.42 21.89 5.87
CA VAL A 10 -28.58 21.82 7.07
C VAL A 10 -28.30 20.34 7.28
N THR A 11 -27.25 19.82 6.63
CA THR A 11 -26.69 18.53 7.04
C THR A 11 -26.05 18.77 8.40
N THR A 12 -26.69 18.26 9.44
CA THR A 12 -26.07 18.01 10.74
C THR A 12 -24.84 17.15 10.50
N VAL A 13 -23.68 17.81 10.38
CA VAL A 13 -22.40 17.13 10.33
C VAL A 13 -22.19 16.52 11.70
N THR A 14 -22.48 15.23 11.82
CA THR A 14 -21.99 14.42 12.94
C THR A 14 -20.48 14.50 12.90
N THR A 15 -19.94 15.31 13.80
CA THR A 15 -18.52 15.52 14.01
C THR A 15 -17.94 14.22 14.56
N PHE A 16 -17.48 13.36 13.65
CA PHE A 16 -16.53 12.32 14.02
C PHE A 16 -15.28 13.02 14.54
N TYR A 17 -15.05 12.91 15.85
CA TYR A 17 -13.82 13.38 16.50
C TYR A 17 -12.67 12.49 16.02
N LEU A 18 -12.15 12.76 14.82
CA LEU A 18 -10.86 12.26 14.38
C LEU A 18 -9.82 12.91 15.29
N GLY A 19 -9.32 12.15 16.26
CA GLY A 19 -8.25 12.62 17.14
C GLY A 19 -7.09 13.19 16.32
N ARG A 20 -6.39 14.19 16.86
CA ARG A 20 -5.30 14.97 16.21
C ARG A 20 -4.30 14.13 15.40
N LYS A 21 -4.06 12.87 15.80
CA LYS A 21 -3.19 11.91 15.10
C LYS A 21 -3.82 11.28 13.85
N GLY A 22 -5.13 11.00 13.86
CA GLY A 22 -5.88 10.51 12.69
C GLY A 22 -6.05 11.59 11.63
N TRP A 23 -6.22 12.85 12.06
CA TRP A 23 -6.17 14.01 11.17
C TRP A 23 -4.82 14.10 10.46
N HIS A 24 -3.71 14.03 11.19
CA HIS A 24 -2.36 14.05 10.59
C HIS A 24 -2.09 12.88 9.63
N ALA A 25 -2.60 11.68 9.92
CA ALA A 25 -2.45 10.52 9.04
C ALA A 25 -3.25 10.67 7.74
N LEU A 26 -4.49 11.16 7.82
CA LEU A 26 -5.33 11.45 6.65
C LEU A 26 -4.67 12.55 5.80
N HIS A 27 -4.18 13.60 6.42
CA HIS A 27 -3.42 14.68 5.79
C HIS A 27 -2.11 14.22 5.12
N LYS A 28 -1.38 13.27 5.73
CA LYS A 28 -0.20 12.67 5.11
C LYS A 28 -0.57 11.80 3.90
N ALA A 29 -1.72 11.11 3.95
CA ALA A 29 -2.22 10.29 2.85
C ALA A 29 -2.75 11.12 1.67
N VAL A 30 -3.29 12.33 1.90
CA VAL A 30 -3.70 13.26 0.84
C VAL A 30 -2.67 14.37 0.54
N GLY A 31 -1.43 14.27 1.06
CA GLY A 31 -0.34 15.20 0.77
C GLY A 31 -0.47 16.61 1.37
N ILE A 32 -1.42 16.86 2.27
CA ILE A 32 -1.62 18.17 2.89
C ILE A 32 -0.88 18.19 4.25
N THR A 33 0.42 18.49 4.24
CA THR A 33 1.15 18.82 5.48
C THR A 33 0.87 20.28 5.85
N PRO A 34 0.57 20.65 7.11
CA PRO A 34 0.41 22.06 7.48
C PRO A 34 1.77 22.76 7.34
N GLY A 35 1.91 23.62 6.31
CA GLY A 35 3.03 24.53 6.17
C GLY A 35 3.73 24.56 4.81
N VAL A 36 3.71 23.46 4.03
CA VAL A 36 4.24 23.45 2.65
C VAL A 36 3.50 22.37 1.87
N LEU A 37 2.72 22.75 0.85
CA LEU A 37 2.19 21.83 -0.14
C LEU A 37 3.34 21.44 -1.07
N ILE A 38 4.00 20.33 -0.78
CA ILE A 38 4.90 19.70 -1.74
C ILE A 38 4.02 18.83 -2.63
N TYR A 39 3.74 19.31 -3.84
CA TYR A 39 3.15 18.48 -4.89
C TYR A 39 4.14 17.35 -5.19
N GLN A 40 3.84 16.14 -4.70
CA GLN A 40 4.50 14.94 -5.18
C GLN A 40 3.91 14.63 -6.54
N ASP A 41 4.66 14.92 -7.59
CA ASP A 41 4.32 14.47 -8.92
C ASP A 41 4.51 12.96 -8.98
N ASP A 42 3.39 12.23 -8.99
CA ASP A 42 3.36 10.78 -9.11
C ASP A 42 4.04 10.29 -10.40
N TYR A 43 4.27 11.17 -11.39
CA TYR A 43 4.95 10.86 -12.65
C TYR A 43 6.43 11.26 -12.70
N ALA A 44 6.98 11.94 -11.68
CA ALA A 44 8.40 12.27 -11.65
C ALA A 44 9.30 11.02 -11.65
N PRO A 45 10.46 11.02 -12.34
CA PRO A 45 11.37 9.90 -12.33
C PRO A 45 11.83 9.58 -10.90
N LEU A 46 11.68 8.31 -10.49
CA LEU A 46 12.07 7.89 -9.15
C LEU A 46 13.60 7.79 -9.08
N SER A 47 14.23 8.73 -8.38
CA SER A 47 15.65 8.61 -8.08
C SER A 47 15.87 7.65 -6.90
N LEU A 48 16.70 6.62 -7.11
CA LEU A 48 17.13 5.70 -6.03
C LEU A 48 17.79 6.42 -4.84
N VAL A 49 18.31 7.64 -5.07
CA VAL A 49 18.92 8.49 -4.04
C VAL A 49 17.85 9.06 -3.10
N THR A 50 16.69 9.46 -3.63
CA THR A 50 15.58 10.03 -2.86
C THR A 50 14.60 8.97 -2.34
N LEU A 51 14.72 7.73 -2.82
CA LEU A 51 13.85 6.63 -2.43
C LEU A 51 14.10 6.22 -0.96
N SER A 52 13.06 6.37 -0.15
CA SER A 52 12.96 5.83 1.21
C SER A 52 11.84 4.79 1.28
N TRP A 53 12.15 3.67 1.91
CA TRP A 53 11.20 2.59 2.21
C TRP A 53 10.72 2.77 3.65
N GLU A 54 9.41 2.77 3.86
CA GLU A 54 8.86 2.87 5.22
C GLU A 54 8.87 1.51 5.92
N GLN A 55 8.56 0.43 5.20
CA GLN A 55 8.41 -0.91 5.77
C GLN A 55 9.28 -1.98 5.10
N LEU A 56 9.54 -1.85 3.80
CA LEU A 56 10.36 -2.83 3.11
C LEU A 56 11.85 -2.60 3.39
N ASN A 57 12.53 -3.61 3.94
CA ASN A 57 13.99 -3.57 4.11
C ASN A 57 14.70 -4.09 2.86
N LEU A 58 14.82 -3.23 1.83
CA LEU A 58 15.41 -3.59 0.54
C LEU A 58 16.83 -3.01 0.37
N ASN A 59 17.75 -3.83 -0.14
CA ASN A 59 19.11 -3.39 -0.44
C ASN A 59 19.14 -2.52 -1.71
N LYS A 60 19.50 -1.24 -1.57
CA LYS A 60 19.58 -0.26 -2.67
C LYS A 60 20.48 -0.70 -3.84
N LYS A 61 21.48 -1.56 -3.60
CA LYS A 61 22.32 -2.10 -4.69
C LYS A 61 21.50 -2.96 -5.64
N HIS A 62 20.62 -3.82 -5.11
CA HIS A 62 19.83 -4.75 -5.91
C HIS A 62 18.79 -4.04 -6.77
N LEU A 63 18.37 -2.84 -6.33
CA LEU A 63 17.39 -2.01 -7.02
C LEU A 63 17.92 -1.29 -8.26
N LYS A 64 19.24 -1.18 -8.43
CA LYS A 64 19.86 -0.45 -9.56
C LYS A 64 19.53 -1.05 -10.93
N SER A 65 19.18 -2.33 -10.96
CA SER A 65 18.87 -3.06 -12.19
C SER A 65 17.40 -3.00 -12.59
N LEU A 66 16.54 -2.40 -11.75
CA LEU A 66 15.10 -2.38 -11.96
C LEU A 66 14.68 -1.24 -12.88
N SER A 67 13.60 -1.46 -13.62
CA SER A 67 12.94 -0.40 -14.37
C SER A 67 12.20 0.57 -13.44
N ASP A 68 11.94 1.79 -13.92
CA ASP A 68 11.15 2.78 -13.18
C ASP A 68 9.76 2.24 -12.81
N GLN A 69 9.14 1.42 -13.68
CA GLN A 69 7.85 0.79 -13.40
C GLN A 69 7.94 -0.16 -12.20
N GLN A 70 8.97 -1.01 -12.14
CA GLN A 70 9.19 -1.94 -11.03
C GLN A 70 9.49 -1.18 -9.73
N LEU A 71 10.25 -0.08 -9.79
CA LEU A 71 10.50 0.77 -8.62
C LEU A 71 9.21 1.43 -8.10
N ARG A 72 8.35 1.93 -8.99
CA ARG A 72 7.03 2.48 -8.64
C ARG A 72 6.15 1.42 -8.01
N GLN A 73 6.12 0.23 -8.56
CA GLN A 73 5.36 -0.88 -8.02
C GLN A 73 5.83 -1.26 -6.62
N LEU A 74 7.14 -1.39 -6.41
CA LEU A 74 7.69 -1.60 -5.08
C LEU A 74 7.28 -0.49 -4.10
N LYS A 75 7.19 0.77 -4.54
CA LYS A 75 6.70 1.86 -3.70
C LYS A 75 5.22 1.74 -3.35
N ARG A 76 4.37 1.32 -4.30
CA ARG A 76 2.97 1.00 -4.00
C ARG A 76 2.86 -0.16 -3.01
N ILE A 77 3.66 -1.21 -3.18
CA ILE A 77 3.73 -2.34 -2.24
C ILE A 77 4.14 -1.85 -0.85
N ASP A 78 5.20 -1.04 -0.72
CA ASP A 78 5.65 -0.46 0.55
C ASP A 78 4.53 0.33 1.25
N ASN A 79 3.81 1.16 0.50
CA ASN A 79 2.67 1.93 1.02
C ASN A 79 1.54 1.01 1.50
N LYS A 80 1.16 -0.02 0.72
CA LYS A 80 0.13 -1.01 1.10
C LYS A 80 0.53 -1.80 2.35
N VAL A 81 1.80 -2.17 2.48
CA VAL A 81 2.34 -2.82 3.68
C VAL A 81 2.26 -1.89 4.89
N SER A 82 2.57 -0.60 4.72
CA SER A 82 2.42 0.42 5.77
C SER A 82 0.97 0.52 6.26
N SER A 83 -0.01 0.58 5.35
CA SER A 83 -1.44 0.54 5.69
C SER A 83 -1.83 -0.72 6.44
N TYR A 84 -1.37 -1.89 5.98
CA TYR A 84 -1.67 -3.16 6.63
C TYR A 84 -1.08 -3.26 8.06
N GLN A 85 0.16 -2.83 8.25
CA GLN A 85 0.79 -2.84 9.57
C GLN A 85 0.14 -1.83 10.52
N ALA A 86 -0.26 -0.65 10.03
CA ALA A 86 -1.01 0.30 10.83
C ALA A 86 -2.33 -0.30 11.34
N TYR A 87 -3.01 -1.08 10.49
CA TYR A 87 -4.18 -1.85 10.89
C TYR A 87 -3.85 -2.91 11.97
N GLN A 88 -2.80 -3.70 11.78
CA GLN A 88 -2.38 -4.68 12.80
C GLN A 88 -2.07 -4.02 14.15
N ALA A 89 -1.36 -2.89 14.14
CA ALA A 89 -1.06 -2.13 15.35
C ALA A 89 -2.33 -1.60 16.03
N ALA A 90 -3.33 -1.17 15.26
CA ALA A 90 -4.62 -0.73 15.79
C ALA A 90 -5.41 -1.89 16.45
N LEU A 91 -5.34 -3.10 15.89
CA LEU A 91 -5.94 -4.29 16.51
C LEU A 91 -5.24 -4.66 17.82
N GLN A 92 -3.90 -4.64 17.84
CA GLN A 92 -3.12 -4.93 19.04
C GLN A 92 -3.43 -3.92 20.17
N ALA A 93 -3.59 -2.64 19.83
CA ALA A 93 -4.01 -1.62 20.81
C ALA A 93 -5.40 -1.88 21.41
N GLN A 94 -6.27 -2.58 20.69
CA GLN A 94 -7.59 -3.03 21.16
C GLN A 94 -7.53 -4.38 21.89
N HIS A 95 -6.33 -4.91 22.20
CA HIS A 95 -6.12 -6.25 22.78
C HIS A 95 -6.75 -7.38 21.96
N LYS A 96 -6.97 -7.14 20.66
CA LYS A 96 -7.42 -8.15 19.70
C LYS A 96 -6.17 -8.69 19.01
N THR A 97 -5.81 -9.94 19.32
CA THR A 97 -4.83 -10.70 18.55
C THR A 97 -5.58 -11.55 17.54
N PRO A 98 -5.72 -11.11 16.27
CA PRO A 98 -6.32 -11.95 15.26
C PRO A 98 -5.46 -13.21 15.07
N ALA A 99 -6.10 -14.36 14.86
CA ALA A 99 -5.40 -15.55 14.41
C ALA A 99 -4.73 -15.24 13.06
N ILE A 100 -3.41 -15.47 12.97
CA ILE A 100 -2.67 -15.27 11.72
C ILE A 100 -3.19 -16.30 10.71
N THR A 101 -3.78 -15.82 9.62
CA THR A 101 -4.25 -16.71 8.55
C THR A 101 -3.07 -17.17 7.69
N GLU A 102 -3.25 -18.28 6.97
CA GLU A 102 -2.21 -18.77 6.04
C GLU A 102 -1.83 -17.71 5.00
N ALA A 103 -2.82 -16.98 4.47
CA ALA A 103 -2.59 -15.90 3.51
C ALA A 103 -1.68 -14.80 4.08
N GLN A 104 -1.88 -14.42 5.34
CA GLN A 104 -1.06 -13.43 6.04
C GLN A 104 0.36 -13.95 6.29
N PHE A 105 0.49 -15.22 6.69
CA PHE A 105 1.79 -15.86 6.88
C PHE A 105 2.59 -15.90 5.57
N VAL A 106 1.97 -16.35 4.49
CA VAL A 106 2.59 -16.42 3.15
C VAL A 106 3.02 -15.04 2.69
N LEU A 107 2.15 -14.03 2.80
CA LEU A 107 2.47 -12.65 2.44
C LEU A 107 3.67 -12.12 3.25
N ASN A 108 3.68 -12.32 4.56
CA ASN A 108 4.80 -11.90 5.40
C ASN A 108 6.12 -12.57 4.97
N LYS A 109 6.08 -13.87 4.69
CA LYS A 109 7.24 -14.61 4.17
C LYS A 109 7.70 -14.08 2.82
N MET A 110 6.77 -13.75 1.92
CA MET A 110 7.09 -13.17 0.62
C MET A 110 7.80 -11.82 0.77
N LEU A 111 7.29 -10.94 1.63
CA LEU A 111 7.84 -9.60 1.86
C LEU A 111 9.20 -9.63 2.55
N GLN A 112 9.37 -10.45 3.60
CA GLN A 112 10.57 -10.42 4.44
C GLN A 112 11.73 -11.25 3.89
N THR A 113 11.45 -12.31 3.14
CA THR A 113 12.50 -13.25 2.68
C THR A 113 12.54 -13.35 1.17
N ARG A 114 11.43 -13.73 0.54
CA ARG A 114 11.45 -14.07 -0.88
C ARG A 114 11.69 -12.86 -1.79
N LEU A 115 11.10 -11.71 -1.48
CA LEU A 115 11.26 -10.51 -2.29
C LEU A 115 12.72 -10.01 -2.27
N PRO A 116 13.36 -9.85 -1.10
CA PRO A 116 14.80 -9.59 -1.04
C PRO A 116 15.65 -10.61 -1.80
N ASP A 117 15.38 -11.91 -1.65
CA ASP A 117 16.11 -13.00 -2.32
C ASP A 117 15.98 -12.92 -3.84
N MET A 118 14.76 -12.67 -4.34
CA MET A 118 14.48 -12.54 -5.77
C MET A 118 15.17 -11.31 -6.36
N LEU A 119 15.12 -10.17 -5.66
CA LEU A 119 15.81 -8.94 -6.08
C LEU A 119 17.33 -9.13 -6.10
N ALA A 120 17.89 -9.85 -5.13
CA ALA A 120 19.32 -10.18 -5.11
C ALA A 120 19.69 -11.09 -6.29
N SER A 121 18.91 -12.14 -6.52
CA SER A 121 19.12 -13.09 -7.61
C SER A 121 19.03 -12.41 -8.99
N HIS A 122 18.02 -11.56 -9.17
CA HIS A 122 17.85 -10.73 -10.36
C HIS A 122 19.06 -9.82 -10.59
N HIS A 123 19.45 -9.05 -9.56
CA HIS A 123 20.61 -8.17 -9.66
C HIS A 123 21.90 -8.96 -10.00
N HIS A 124 22.14 -10.10 -9.36
CA HIS A 124 23.27 -10.96 -9.69
C HIS A 124 23.22 -11.40 -11.15
N PHE A 125 22.09 -11.92 -11.61
CA PHE A 125 21.91 -12.35 -12.99
C PHE A 125 22.20 -11.24 -14.01
N ILE A 126 21.73 -10.01 -13.77
CA ILE A 126 21.98 -8.86 -14.65
C ILE A 126 23.45 -8.43 -14.59
N SER A 127 24.04 -8.40 -13.39
CA SER A 127 25.41 -7.91 -13.16
C SER A 127 26.51 -8.79 -13.76
N PHE A 128 26.31 -10.12 -13.85
CA PHE A 128 27.29 -11.05 -14.44
C PHE A 128 27.25 -11.12 -15.97
N ASN A 129 26.18 -10.63 -16.61
CA ASN A 129 25.92 -10.86 -18.03
C ASN A 129 26.22 -9.64 -18.92
N THR A 130 27.33 -8.92 -18.67
CA THR A 130 27.70 -7.68 -19.36
C THR A 130 28.18 -7.84 -20.83
N ASN A 131 28.29 -9.07 -21.36
CA ASN A 131 28.65 -9.31 -22.77
C ASN A 131 27.43 -9.74 -23.59
N ASP A 132 27.13 -9.00 -24.66
CA ASP A 132 25.83 -8.95 -25.33
C ASP A 132 25.74 -9.90 -26.55
N ASN A 133 25.02 -11.02 -26.40
CA ASN A 133 24.70 -11.93 -27.51
C ASN A 133 23.19 -12.21 -27.49
N GLY A 134 22.52 -12.29 -28.65
CA GLY A 134 21.04 -12.34 -28.78
C GLY A 134 20.31 -13.38 -27.89
N ALA A 135 20.87 -14.58 -27.70
CA ALA A 135 20.30 -15.61 -26.81
C ALA A 135 20.29 -15.22 -25.30
N ARG A 136 20.98 -14.14 -24.91
CA ARG A 136 20.97 -13.58 -23.54
C ARG A 136 19.88 -12.53 -23.35
N HIS A 137 19.42 -11.89 -24.41
CA HIS A 137 18.30 -10.94 -24.34
C HIS A 137 17.03 -11.66 -23.90
N GLU A 138 16.75 -12.84 -24.46
CA GLU A 138 15.61 -13.68 -24.06
C GLU A 138 15.66 -14.07 -22.59
N LYS A 139 16.83 -14.48 -22.08
CA LYS A 139 16.99 -14.84 -20.65
C LYS A 139 16.85 -13.64 -19.72
N LYS A 140 17.23 -12.44 -20.17
CA LYS A 140 17.00 -11.20 -19.44
C LYS A 140 15.51 -10.88 -19.37
N LEU A 141 14.81 -10.96 -20.49
CA LEU A 141 13.36 -10.78 -20.53
C LEU A 141 12.64 -11.80 -19.64
N GLU A 142 13.11 -13.05 -19.60
CA GLU A 142 12.59 -14.08 -18.70
C GLU A 142 12.83 -13.70 -17.22
N ALA A 143 14.04 -13.28 -16.86
CA ALA A 143 14.34 -12.84 -15.49
C ALA A 143 13.49 -11.64 -15.06
N ASP A 144 13.32 -10.66 -15.94
CA ASP A 144 12.45 -9.49 -15.73
C ASP A 144 10.99 -9.92 -15.55
N ALA A 145 10.50 -10.85 -16.38
CA ALA A 145 9.13 -11.37 -16.30
C ALA A 145 8.88 -12.17 -15.02
N LEU A 146 9.85 -12.96 -14.56
CA LEU A 146 9.75 -13.69 -13.29
C LEU A 146 9.71 -12.73 -12.10
N LEU A 147 10.55 -11.69 -12.10
CA LEU A 147 10.51 -10.65 -11.07
C LEU A 147 9.16 -9.91 -11.11
N GLN A 148 8.69 -9.52 -12.30
CA GLN A 148 7.41 -8.83 -12.46
C GLN A 148 6.25 -9.66 -11.92
N LYS A 149 6.19 -10.95 -12.29
CA LYS A 149 5.17 -11.89 -11.78
C LYS A 149 5.19 -11.99 -10.26
N MET A 150 6.36 -11.93 -9.64
CA MET A 150 6.47 -11.93 -8.18
C MET A 150 5.93 -10.63 -7.58
N LEU A 151 6.27 -9.47 -8.14
CA LEU A 151 5.76 -8.18 -7.68
C LEU A 151 4.24 -8.10 -7.82
N ASP A 152 3.69 -8.54 -8.97
CA ASP A 152 2.25 -8.60 -9.22
C ASP A 152 1.55 -9.50 -8.21
N ASN A 153 2.13 -10.67 -7.90
CA ASN A 153 1.55 -11.58 -6.92
C ASN A 153 1.52 -10.98 -5.50
N ILE A 154 2.59 -10.28 -5.10
CA ILE A 154 2.63 -9.61 -3.80
C ILE A 154 1.60 -8.48 -3.76
N GLU A 155 1.54 -7.64 -4.80
CA GLU A 155 0.64 -6.51 -4.87
C GLU A 155 -0.83 -6.96 -4.85
N GLN A 156 -1.19 -7.97 -5.64
CA GLN A 156 -2.55 -8.53 -5.67
C GLN A 156 -2.96 -9.10 -4.30
N ARG A 157 -2.08 -9.85 -3.63
CA ARG A 157 -2.37 -10.40 -2.31
C ARG A 157 -2.59 -9.31 -1.26
N LEU A 158 -1.84 -8.22 -1.35
CA LEU A 158 -2.05 -7.04 -0.50
C LEU A 158 -3.40 -6.39 -0.80
N ASP A 159 -3.77 -6.25 -2.07
CA ASP A 159 -5.06 -5.67 -2.46
C ASP A 159 -6.24 -6.49 -1.96
N GLU A 160 -6.21 -7.80 -2.16
CA GLU A 160 -7.25 -8.72 -1.65
C GLU A 160 -7.37 -8.63 -0.13
N LEU A 161 -6.25 -8.60 0.57
CA LEU A 161 -6.22 -8.53 2.02
C LEU A 161 -6.75 -7.19 2.55
N LEU A 162 -6.36 -6.07 1.92
CA LEU A 162 -6.82 -4.74 2.31
C LEU A 162 -8.32 -4.57 2.02
N ALA A 163 -8.80 -5.08 0.87
CA ALA A 163 -10.22 -5.08 0.52
C ALA A 163 -11.06 -5.92 1.51
N GLN A 164 -10.54 -7.06 1.97
CA GLN A 164 -11.20 -7.86 3.00
C GLN A 164 -11.32 -7.10 4.33
N ILE A 165 -10.25 -6.41 4.74
CA ILE A 165 -10.26 -5.58 5.96
C ILE A 165 -11.29 -4.46 5.85
N GLU A 166 -11.31 -3.74 4.72
CA GLU A 166 -12.28 -2.67 4.48
C GLU A 166 -13.72 -3.20 4.49
N GLY A 167 -13.98 -4.31 3.80
CA GLY A 167 -15.28 -4.96 3.76
C GLY A 167 -15.77 -5.39 5.13
N GLN A 168 -14.88 -5.95 5.97
CA GLN A 168 -15.22 -6.35 7.33
C GLN A 168 -15.58 -5.13 8.20
N HIS A 169 -14.80 -4.04 8.12
CA HIS A 169 -15.11 -2.83 8.88
C HIS A 169 -16.44 -2.19 8.48
N LEU A 170 -16.75 -2.15 7.18
CA LEU A 170 -18.05 -1.66 6.71
C LEU A 170 -19.19 -2.53 7.23
N GLN A 171 -18.99 -3.86 7.28
CA GLN A 171 -19.98 -4.77 7.84
C GLN A 171 -20.18 -4.54 9.34
N ASP A 172 -19.11 -4.37 10.10
CA ASP A 172 -19.17 -4.08 11.54
C ASP A 172 -19.95 -2.78 11.81
N LEU A 173 -19.67 -1.72 11.04
CA LEU A 173 -20.40 -0.45 11.13
C LEU A 173 -21.90 -0.63 10.83
N ARG A 174 -22.25 -1.39 9.79
CA ARG A 174 -23.65 -1.70 9.45
C ARG A 174 -24.37 -2.53 10.52
N VAL A 175 -23.65 -3.33 11.30
CA VAL A 175 -24.23 -4.07 12.42
C VAL A 175 -24.46 -3.14 13.61
N MET A 176 -23.52 -2.25 13.90
CA MET A 176 -23.67 -1.23 14.95
C MET A 176 -24.84 -0.28 14.67
N ASP A 177 -24.96 0.18 13.43
CA ASP A 177 -26.06 1.03 12.95
C ASP A 177 -27.43 0.37 13.21
N ARG A 178 -27.61 -0.87 12.73
CA ARG A 178 -28.84 -1.66 12.95
C ARG A 178 -29.13 -1.95 14.42
N TYR A 179 -28.11 -2.11 15.25
CA TYR A 179 -28.28 -2.33 16.68
C TYR A 179 -28.79 -1.07 17.39
N ILE A 180 -28.33 0.11 16.99
CA ILE A 180 -28.84 1.38 17.52
C ILE A 180 -30.31 1.55 17.12
N ASP A 181 -30.63 1.34 15.85
CA ASP A 181 -32.01 1.43 15.34
C ASP A 181 -32.98 0.48 16.07
N SER A 182 -32.52 -0.70 16.48
CA SER A 182 -33.36 -1.67 17.19
C SER A 182 -33.63 -1.32 18.65
N HIS A 183 -32.93 -0.34 19.23
CA HIS A 183 -33.11 0.10 20.62
C HIS A 183 -33.82 1.46 20.74
N ASP A 184 -34.11 2.12 19.61
CA ASP A 184 -34.90 3.35 19.54
C ASP A 184 -36.39 3.08 19.22
N GLN A 185 -36.83 1.82 19.24
CA GLN A 185 -38.25 1.37 19.18
C GLN A 185 -38.75 0.92 20.55
#